data_AF-A0ABD4S4Z6-F1
#
_entry.id   AF-A0ABD4S4Z6-F1
#
_cell.length_a   1.000
_cell.length_b   1.000
_cell.length_c   1.000
_cell.angle_alpha   90.00
_cell.angle_beta   90.00
_cell.angle_gamma   90.00
#
_symmetry.space_group_name_H-M   'P 1'
#
loop_
_entity.id
_entity.type
_entity.pdbx_description
1 polymer ?
#
loop_
_entity_poly.entity_id
_entity_poly.type
_entity_poly.pdbx_seq_one_letter_code
_entity_poly.pdbx_strand_id
1 'polypeptide(L)'
;MLIYDKSFYPNNVYPAIDFPKIKRQLKSIYKNALSDCGSICIIERKEYSMSINSIGEINVYYDLEYENNIQSIVDEVEKLFKSQVKNFSISKLKN
;
A
#
# COMPACT_ATOMS: atom_id res chain seq x y z
N MET A 1 17.75 13.41 -6.88
CA MET A 1 16.81 12.62 -7.68
C MET A 1 15.41 13.07 -7.30
N LEU A 2 14.59 13.51 -8.25
CA LEU A 2 13.20 13.89 -7.94
C LEU A 2 12.43 12.61 -7.64
N ILE A 3 12.12 12.39 -6.36
CA ILE A 3 11.21 11.34 -5.92
C ILE A 3 9.80 11.88 -6.16
N TYR A 4 9.03 11.20 -7.00
CA TYR A 4 7.63 11.52 -7.19
C TYR A 4 6.82 10.81 -6.10
N ASP A 5 5.81 11.47 -5.55
CA ASP A 5 4.92 10.91 -4.55
C ASP A 5 3.48 10.75 -5.07
N LYS A 6 2.84 9.66 -4.66
CA LYS A 6 1.39 9.43 -4.85
C LYS A 6 0.81 8.85 -3.57
N SER A 7 -0.25 9.49 -3.09
CA SER A 7 -0.99 9.06 -1.89
C SER A 7 -2.37 8.51 -2.27
N PHE A 8 -2.77 7.41 -1.66
CA PHE A 8 -4.04 6.73 -1.88
C PHE A 8 -4.74 6.48 -0.54
N TYR A 9 -6.02 6.79 -0.49
CA TYR A 9 -6.82 6.80 0.73
C TYR A 9 -7.97 5.81 0.63
N PRO A 10 -8.27 5.08 1.72
CA PRO A 10 -9.42 4.19 1.75
C PRO A 10 -10.71 4.99 1.64
N ASN A 11 -11.72 4.41 0.99
CA ASN A 11 -13.04 5.01 0.80
C ASN A 11 -13.85 5.13 2.10
N ASN A 12 -13.43 4.46 3.18
CA ASN A 12 -14.04 4.55 4.51
C ASN A 12 -13.05 4.06 5.58
N VAL A 13 -13.38 4.28 6.85
CA VAL A 13 -12.68 3.68 7.98
C VAL A 13 -13.29 2.31 8.29
N TYR A 14 -12.46 1.28 8.36
CA TYR A 14 -12.89 -0.09 8.63
C TYR A 14 -12.23 -0.64 9.91
N PRO A 15 -12.83 -0.43 11.09
CA PRO A 15 -12.21 -0.80 12.37
C PRO A 15 -11.94 -2.30 12.54
N ALA A 16 -12.63 -3.14 11.77
CA ALA A 16 -12.52 -4.59 11.84
C ALA A 16 -11.41 -5.20 10.95
N ILE A 17 -10.57 -4.38 10.29
CA ILE A 17 -9.43 -4.89 9.51
C ILE A 17 -8.44 -5.60 10.44
N ASP A 18 -8.17 -6.87 10.15
CA ASP A 18 -7.07 -7.63 10.73
C ASP A 18 -5.78 -7.28 9.98
N PHE A 19 -5.16 -6.18 10.39
CA PHE A 19 -3.90 -5.75 9.80
C PHE A 19 -2.79 -6.79 9.95
N PRO A 20 -2.61 -7.51 11.08
CA PRO A 20 -1.69 -8.65 11.17
C PRO A 20 -1.86 -9.71 10.07
N LYS A 21 -3.08 -9.99 9.61
CA LYS A 21 -3.31 -10.87 8.45
C LYS A 21 -2.85 -10.24 7.13
N ILE A 22 -3.10 -8.94 6.91
CA ILE A 22 -2.58 -8.21 5.75
C ILE A 22 -1.04 -8.24 5.74
N LYS A 23 -0.40 -7.97 6.87
CA LYS A 23 1.07 -8.02 7.01
C LYS A 23 1.66 -9.36 6.62
N ARG A 24 1.02 -10.47 7.02
CA ARG A 24 1.44 -11.82 6.64
C ARG A 24 1.38 -12.02 5.11
N GLN A 25 0.33 -11.52 4.46
CA GLN A 25 0.20 -11.57 3.00
C GLN A 25 1.24 -10.69 2.31
N LEU A 26 1.43 -9.45 2.78
CA LEU A 26 2.48 -8.56 2.26
C LEU A 26 3.87 -9.17 2.41
N LYS A 27 4.19 -9.76 3.57
CA LYS A 27 5.47 -10.45 3.81
C LYS A 27 5.67 -11.63 2.86
N SER A 28 4.61 -12.34 2.49
CA SER A 28 4.69 -13.42 1.49
C SER A 28 5.03 -12.91 0.09
N ILE A 29 4.52 -11.72 -0.28
CA ILE A 29 4.71 -11.10 -1.61
C ILE A 29 6.08 -10.42 -1.69
N TYR A 30 6.42 -9.59 -0.71
CA TYR A 30 7.59 -8.71 -0.72
C TYR A 30 8.82 -9.29 0.01
N LYS A 31 8.64 -10.37 0.78
CA LYS A 31 9.72 -11.09 1.45
C LYS A 31 10.61 -10.13 2.26
N ASN A 32 11.90 -10.08 1.93
CA ASN A 32 12.91 -9.30 2.65
C ASN A 32 12.83 -7.79 2.37
N ALA A 33 12.02 -7.36 1.39
CA ALA A 33 11.80 -5.95 1.08
C ALA A 33 10.80 -5.28 2.04
N LEU A 34 10.12 -6.04 2.90
CA LEU A 34 9.12 -5.51 3.83
C LEU A 34 9.69 -5.33 5.23
N SER A 35 9.55 -4.12 5.75
CA SER A 35 9.78 -3.73 7.14
C SER A 35 8.44 -3.56 7.86
N ASP A 36 8.26 -4.25 8.99
CA ASP A 36 7.09 -4.09 9.86
C ASP A 36 7.41 -3.08 10.98
N CYS A 37 6.71 -1.94 10.98
CA CYS A 37 6.89 -0.85 11.92
C CYS A 37 5.65 -0.67 12.83
N GLY A 38 4.92 -1.74 13.13
CA GLY A 38 3.72 -1.67 13.98
C GLY A 38 2.48 -1.32 13.17
N SER A 39 1.96 -0.10 13.28
CA SER A 39 0.75 0.29 12.52
C SER A 39 1.02 0.63 11.05
N ILE A 40 2.27 0.52 10.62
CA ILE A 40 2.74 0.83 9.26
C ILE A 40 3.67 -0.30 8.81
N CYS A 41 3.56 -0.70 7.54
CA CYS A 41 4.55 -1.50 6.84
C CYS A 41 5.22 -0.65 5.76
N ILE A 42 6.53 -0.79 5.63
CA ILE A 42 7.33 -0.11 4.61
C ILE A 42 7.88 -1.17 3.67
N ILE A 43 7.73 -0.96 2.36
CA ILE A 43 8.30 -1.79 1.30
C ILE A 43 9.34 -0.96 0.58
N GLU A 44 10.58 -1.44 0.54
CA GLU A 44 11.69 -0.76 -0.14
C GLU A 44 12.19 -1.62 -1.30
N ARG A 45 12.12 -1.07 -2.51
CA ARG A 45 12.71 -1.62 -3.73
C ARG A 45 13.59 -0.57 -4.38
N LYS A 46 14.34 -0.99 -5.41
CA LYS A 46 15.27 -0.10 -6.11
C LYS A 46 14.53 1.06 -6.79
N GLU A 47 13.37 0.79 -7.39
CA GLU A 47 12.63 1.74 -8.23
C GLU A 47 11.52 2.51 -7.47
N TYR A 48 11.14 2.02 -6.28
CA TYR A 48 10.12 2.66 -5.45
C TYR A 48 10.22 2.24 -3.99
N SER A 49 9.66 3.06 -3.12
CA SER A 49 9.28 2.69 -1.77
C SER A 49 7.80 2.96 -1.53
N MET A 50 7.18 2.18 -0.65
CA MET A 50 5.77 2.30 -0.34
C MET A 50 5.52 2.09 1.15
N SER A 51 4.73 2.96 1.76
CA SER A 51 4.21 2.75 3.11
C SER A 51 2.73 2.36 3.05
N ILE A 52 2.33 1.36 3.82
CA ILE A 52 0.93 0.93 3.97
C ILE A 52 0.60 0.94 5.46
N ASN A 53 -0.46 1.65 5.86
CA ASN A 53 -0.86 1.70 7.26
C ASN A 53 -2.04 0.76 7.59
N SER A 54 -2.37 0.65 8.88
CA SER A 54 -3.41 -0.24 9.38
C SER A 54 -4.83 0.09 8.94
N ILE A 55 -5.07 1.31 8.44
CA ILE A 55 -6.38 1.72 7.90
C ILE A 55 -6.46 1.54 6.38
N GLY A 56 -5.37 1.16 5.72
CA GLY A 56 -5.31 0.95 4.28
C GLY A 56 -4.94 2.18 3.45
N GLU A 57 -4.37 3.21 4.08
CA GLU A 57 -3.69 4.30 3.34
C GLU A 57 -2.39 3.78 2.75
N ILE A 58 -2.07 4.24 1.54
CA ILE A 58 -0.86 3.89 0.82
C ILE A 58 -0.17 5.15 0.32
N ASN A 59 1.10 5.32 0.69
CA ASN A 59 1.96 6.36 0.14
C ASN A 59 3.06 5.69 -0.67
N VAL A 60 3.26 6.11 -1.92
CA VAL A 60 4.23 5.54 -2.84
C VAL A 60 5.18 6.62 -3.32
N TYR A 61 6.47 6.35 -3.18
CA TYR A 61 7.58 7.18 -3.63
C TYR A 61 8.32 6.44 -4.73
N TYR A 62 8.50 7.04 -5.89
CA TYR A 62 8.98 6.30 -7.05
C TYR A 62 9.80 7.15 -8.01
N ASP A 63 10.61 6.46 -8.81
CA ASP A 63 11.33 7.04 -9.94
C ASP A 63 10.39 7.25 -11.13
N LEU A 64 10.52 8.35 -11.87
CA LEU A 64 9.60 8.71 -12.97
C LEU A 64 9.37 7.58 -13.99
N GLU A 65 10.42 6.83 -14.31
CA GLU A 65 10.37 5.69 -15.24
C GLU A 65 9.41 4.58 -14.78
N TYR A 66 9.11 4.54 -13.47
CA TYR A 66 8.26 3.56 -12.83
C TYR A 66 6.81 4.01 -12.65
N GLU A 67 6.45 5.23 -13.09
CA GLU A 67 5.13 5.84 -12.88
C GLU A 67 3.97 4.94 -13.33
N ASN A 68 4.12 4.32 -14.49
CA ASN A 68 3.07 3.49 -15.11
C ASN A 68 2.79 2.20 -14.31
N ASN A 69 3.71 1.78 -13.43
CA ASN A 69 3.56 0.58 -12.61
C ASN A 69 2.87 0.84 -11.27
N ILE A 70 2.80 2.11 -10.83
CA ILE A 70 2.30 2.46 -9.50
C ILE A 70 0.86 2.00 -9.31
N GLN A 71 0.01 2.16 -10.32
CA GLN A 71 -1.39 1.76 -10.21
C GLN A 71 -1.52 0.24 -10.00
N SER A 72 -0.73 -0.58 -10.72
CA SER A 72 -0.75 -2.03 -10.57
C SER A 72 -0.37 -2.48 -9.16
N ILE A 73 0.64 -1.85 -8.56
CA ILE A 73 1.10 -2.16 -7.20
C ILE A 73 0.03 -1.79 -6.17
N VAL A 74 -0.58 -0.62 -6.34
CA VAL A 74 -1.67 -0.14 -5.48
C VAL A 74 -2.88 -1.05 -5.57
N ASP A 75 -3.24 -1.50 -6.79
CA ASP A 75 -4.35 -2.44 -7.01
C ASP A 75 -4.09 -3.81 -6.35
N GLU A 76 -2.84 -4.28 -6.33
CA GLU A 76 -2.46 -5.51 -5.62
C GLU A 76 -2.66 -5.38 -4.12
N VAL A 77 -2.26 -4.26 -3.52
CA VAL A 77 -2.49 -3.99 -2.09
C VAL A 77 -3.98 -3.86 -1.81
N GLU A 78 -4.74 -3.14 -2.64
CA GLU A 78 -6.19 -3.02 -2.51
C GLU A 78 -6.89 -4.39 -2.46
N LYS A 79 -6.46 -5.34 -3.29
CA LYS A 79 -6.99 -6.72 -3.28
C LYS A 79 -6.77 -7.43 -1.95
N LEU A 80 -5.68 -7.16 -1.25
CA LEU A 80 -5.42 -7.74 0.08
C LEU A 80 -6.46 -7.25 1.09
N PHE A 81 -6.74 -5.96 1.12
CA PHE A 81 -7.77 -5.39 1.98
C PHE A 81 -9.18 -5.85 1.58
N LYS A 82 -9.46 -5.94 0.27
CA LYS A 82 -10.73 -6.50 -0.25
C LYS A 82 -10.98 -7.94 0.17
N SER A 83 -9.92 -8.72 0.43
CA SER A 83 -10.06 -10.08 0.95
C SER A 83 -10.67 -10.14 2.36
N GLN A 84 -10.66 -9.02 3.09
CA GLN A 84 -11.28 -8.89 4.42
C GLN A 84 -12.55 -8.03 4.37
N VAL A 85 -12.56 -6.98 3.55
CA VAL A 85 -13.67 -6.02 3.45
C VAL A 85 -14.06 -5.85 1.99
N LYS A 86 -15.13 -6.52 1.55
CA LYS A 86 -15.54 -6.58 0.13
C LYS A 86 -15.67 -5.21 -0.55
N ASN A 87 -16.13 -4.21 0.17
CA ASN A 87 -16.37 -2.86 -0.33
C ASN A 87 -15.20 -1.90 -0.11
N PHE A 88 -14.06 -2.40 0.39
CA PHE A 88 -12.84 -1.60 0.51
C PHE A 88 -12.39 -1.16 -0.89
N SER A 89 -12.12 0.12 -1.04
CA SER A 89 -11.43 0.65 -2.21
C SER A 89 -10.52 1.79 -1.80
N ILE A 90 -9.49 2.03 -2.60
CA ILE A 90 -8.57 3.15 -2.40
C ILE A 90 -8.59 4.06 -3.61
N SER A 91 -8.41 5.35 -3.37
CA SER A 91 -8.39 6.34 -4.44
C SER A 91 -7.46 7.48 -4.09
N LYS A 92 -6.97 8.17 -5.11
CA LYS A 92 -6.30 9.46 -4.90
C LYS A 92 -7.32 10.42 -4.31
N LEU A 93 -6.88 11.24 -3.37
CA LEU A 93 -7.70 12.36 -2.90
C LEU A 93 -8.04 13.21 -4.12
N LYS A 94 -9.34 13.38 -4.39
CA LYS A 94 -9.78 14.37 -5.38
C LYS A 94 -9.49 15.73 -4.76
N ASN A 95 -8.46 16.40 -5.25
CA ASN A 95 -8.32 17.84 -5.05
C ASN A 95 -9.48 18.57 -5.75
#